data_AF-A0A955QJY3-F1
#
_entry.id   AF-A0A955QJY3-F1
#
_cell.length_a   1.000
_cell.length_b   1.000
_cell.length_c   1.000
_cell.angle_alpha   90.00
_cell.angle_beta   90.00
_cell.angle_gamma   90.00
#
_symmetry.space_group_name_H-M   'P 1'
#
loop_
_entity.id
_entity.type
_entity.pdbx_description
1 polymer ?
#
loop_
_entity_poly.entity_id
_entity_poly.type
_entity_poly.pdbx_seq_one_letter_code
_entity_poly.pdbx_strand_id
1 'polypeptide(L)'
;PITVGETLRSVPVTSQDLSIKNISEEIVGTVRIISIVPSLDTKVCEQQTHYLSEKNGGLDSKVRLITISIDTPFAQKRFAEEAEISNVEFLSDYRGAQFGKAHGLFLEGPHVLSRAVLVVDSHNTIRHLQITPDLGHLPNMDKAFQIARTLVK
;
A
#
# COMPACT_ATOMS: atom_id res chain seq x y z
N PRO A 1 13.82 -7.94 -6.78
CA PRO A 1 12.36 -8.14 -6.63
C PRO A 1 12.04 -8.54 -5.20
N ILE A 2 10.96 -8.01 -4.63
CA ILE A 2 10.50 -8.37 -3.29
C ILE A 2 9.85 -9.76 -3.28
N THR A 3 10.06 -10.56 -2.24
CA THR A 3 9.45 -11.90 -2.09
C THR A 3 8.86 -12.15 -0.70
N VAL A 4 7.94 -13.11 -0.61
CA VAL A 4 7.38 -13.57 0.68
C VAL A 4 8.49 -14.16 1.54
N GLY A 5 8.48 -13.84 2.84
CA GLY A 5 9.51 -14.25 3.81
C GLY A 5 10.66 -13.27 3.96
N GLU A 6 10.82 -12.30 3.05
CA GLU A 6 11.80 -11.22 3.23
C GLU A 6 11.29 -10.14 4.19
N THR A 7 12.24 -9.42 4.78
CA THR A 7 11.97 -8.18 5.51
C THR A 7 11.63 -7.06 4.53
N LEU A 8 10.56 -6.31 4.78
CA LEU A 8 10.25 -5.10 4.00
C LEU A 8 11.37 -4.07 4.15
N ARG A 9 11.96 -3.60 3.05
CA ARG A 9 13.13 -2.70 3.09
C ARG A 9 12.73 -1.32 3.59
N SER A 10 13.57 -0.72 4.45
CA SER A 10 13.39 0.65 4.92
C SER A 10 13.66 1.63 3.77
N VAL A 11 12.64 2.40 3.43
CA VAL A 11 12.70 3.44 2.40
C VAL A 11 11.84 4.62 2.83
N PRO A 12 12.25 5.85 2.50
CA PRO A 12 11.44 7.02 2.78
C PRO A 12 10.25 7.11 1.82
N VAL A 13 9.07 7.37 2.37
CA VAL A 13 7.85 7.76 1.66
C VAL A 13 7.29 9.02 2.31
N THR A 14 6.44 9.77 1.60
CA THR A 14 5.94 11.05 2.09
C THR A 14 4.46 10.96 2.45
N SER A 15 4.08 11.35 3.65
CA SER A 15 2.68 11.44 4.08
C SER A 15 1.99 12.70 3.53
N GLN A 16 0.66 12.75 3.65
CA GLN A 16 -0.19 13.86 3.18
C GLN A 16 0.17 15.24 3.78
N ASP A 17 0.83 15.27 4.95
CA ASP A 17 1.32 16.47 5.62
C ASP A 17 2.76 16.86 5.25
N LEU A 18 3.33 16.19 4.24
CA LEU A 18 4.72 16.34 3.77
C LEU A 18 5.80 15.79 4.73
N SER A 19 5.41 15.17 5.84
CA SER A 19 6.37 14.45 6.68
C SER A 19 6.93 13.25 5.93
N ILE A 20 8.22 12.97 6.15
CA ILE A 20 8.89 11.79 5.61
C ILE A 20 8.74 10.68 6.63
N LYS A 21 8.23 9.53 6.19
CA LYS A 21 8.11 8.32 7.01
C LYS A 21 8.95 7.19 6.41
N ASN A 22 9.55 6.37 7.28
CA ASN A 22 10.17 5.13 6.86
C ASN A 22 9.17 3.98 6.96
N ILE A 23 8.85 3.34 5.83
CA ILE A 23 7.76 2.33 5.73
C ILE A 23 7.94 1.11 6.64
N SER A 24 9.17 0.80 7.04
CA SER A 24 9.50 -0.33 7.94
C SER A 24 9.69 0.08 9.40
N GLU A 25 10.18 1.29 9.68
CA GLU A 25 10.66 1.70 11.01
C GLU A 25 9.55 2.31 11.87
N GLU A 26 8.61 3.05 11.27
CA GLU A 26 7.54 3.70 12.04
C GLU A 26 6.39 2.76 12.43
N ILE A 27 6.51 1.45 12.16
CA ILE A 27 5.38 0.51 12.20
C ILE A 27 5.75 -0.90 12.70
N VAL A 28 6.92 -1.05 13.33
CA VAL A 28 7.25 -2.29 14.02
C VAL A 28 6.23 -2.53 15.14
N GLY A 29 5.70 -3.75 15.23
CA GLY A 29 4.69 -4.12 16.23
C GLY A 29 3.24 -4.14 15.73
N THR A 30 2.95 -3.69 14.50
CA THR A 30 1.59 -3.77 13.93
C THR A 30 1.58 -4.45 12.55
N VAL A 31 0.56 -5.27 12.31
CA VAL A 31 0.31 -5.89 11.00
C VAL A 31 -0.17 -4.82 10.01
N ARG A 32 0.28 -4.90 8.77
CA ARG A 32 -0.02 -3.94 7.70
C ARG A 32 -0.57 -4.65 6.46
N ILE A 33 -1.56 -4.04 5.83
CA ILE A 33 -1.94 -4.33 4.45
C ILE A 33 -1.52 -3.11 3.63
N ILE A 34 -0.60 -3.32 2.69
CA ILE A 34 -0.10 -2.26 1.81
C ILE A 34 -0.66 -2.52 0.42
N SER A 35 -1.58 -1.65 0.00
CA SER A 35 -2.16 -1.58 -1.33
C SER A 35 -1.27 -0.68 -2.20
N ILE A 36 -0.72 -1.22 -3.28
CA ILE A 36 0.12 -0.48 -4.21
C ILE A 36 -0.68 -0.24 -5.48
N VAL A 37 -0.80 1.03 -5.86
CA VAL A 37 -1.58 1.46 -7.02
C VAL A 37 -0.73 2.36 -7.93
N PRO A 38 -0.92 2.30 -9.27
CA PRO A 38 -0.21 3.17 -10.21
C PRO A 38 -0.45 4.66 -9.95
N SER A 39 -1.72 5.07 -9.91
CA SER A 39 -2.19 6.44 -9.64
C SER A 39 -3.66 6.41 -9.24
N LEU A 40 -4.01 7.10 -8.16
CA LEU A 40 -5.37 7.20 -7.62
C LEU A 40 -6.35 7.90 -8.57
N ASP A 41 -5.85 8.63 -9.59
CA ASP A 41 -6.64 9.37 -10.57
C ASP A 41 -7.29 8.45 -11.65
N THR A 42 -7.49 7.16 -11.33
CA THR A 42 -8.06 6.16 -12.23
C THR A 42 -9.05 5.25 -11.50
N LYS A 43 -10.12 4.85 -12.20
CA LYS A 43 -11.22 4.05 -11.64
C LYS A 43 -10.79 2.76 -10.95
N VAL A 44 -9.77 2.06 -11.50
CA VAL A 44 -9.30 0.79 -10.93
C VAL A 44 -8.52 1.01 -9.63
N CYS A 45 -7.76 2.10 -9.54
CA CYS A 45 -7.04 2.46 -8.32
C CYS A 45 -7.98 2.93 -7.22
N GLU A 46 -8.94 3.78 -7.57
CA GLU A 46 -10.04 4.18 -6.68
C GLU A 46 -10.79 2.96 -6.16
N GLN A 47 -11.19 2.05 -7.04
CA GLN A 47 -11.88 0.81 -6.66
C GLN A 47 -11.04 -0.05 -5.71
N GLN A 48 -9.73 -0.18 -5.95
CA GLN A 48 -8.84 -0.93 -5.05
C GLN A 48 -8.78 -0.30 -3.65
N THR A 49 -8.73 1.03 -3.58
CA THR A 49 -8.66 1.76 -2.31
C THR A 49 -10.00 1.72 -1.56
N HIS A 50 -11.14 1.83 -2.23
CA HIS A 50 -12.45 1.58 -1.62
C HIS A 50 -12.60 0.15 -1.13
N TYR A 51 -12.12 -0.84 -1.90
CA TYR A 51 -12.11 -2.24 -1.45
C TYR A 51 -11.31 -2.37 -0.15
N LEU A 52 -10.09 -1.83 -0.12
CA LEU A 52 -9.25 -1.80 1.09
C LEU A 52 -9.97 -1.12 2.27
N SER A 53 -10.56 0.05 2.05
CA SER A 53 -11.23 0.85 3.08
C SER A 53 -12.47 0.17 3.65
N GLU A 54 -13.38 -0.32 2.79
CA GLU A 54 -14.74 -0.68 3.20
C GLU A 54 -14.94 -2.18 3.43
N LYS A 55 -14.20 -3.02 2.71
CA LYS A 55 -14.39 -4.48 2.74
C LYS A 55 -13.39 -5.19 3.64
N ASN A 56 -12.59 -4.45 4.40
CA ASN A 56 -11.61 -5.02 5.33
C ASN A 56 -12.25 -5.83 6.48
N GLY A 57 -13.56 -5.65 6.71
CA GLY A 57 -14.34 -6.38 7.72
C GLY A 57 -13.83 -6.17 9.15
N GLY A 58 -13.60 -4.91 9.52
CA GLY A 58 -13.17 -4.45 10.84
C GLY A 58 -11.69 -4.69 11.16
N LEU A 59 -10.88 -5.07 10.17
CA LEU A 59 -9.44 -5.26 10.32
C LEU A 59 -8.72 -3.96 10.65
N ASP A 60 -9.23 -2.81 10.20
CA ASP A 60 -8.70 -1.48 10.50
C ASP A 60 -8.58 -1.18 12.00
N SER A 61 -9.33 -1.87 12.86
CA SER A 61 -9.17 -1.80 14.33
C SER A 61 -7.85 -2.40 14.87
N LYS A 62 -7.17 -3.25 14.09
CA LYS A 62 -5.96 -4.01 14.50
C LYS A 62 -4.83 -4.00 13.47
N VAL A 63 -5.14 -3.66 12.23
CA VAL A 63 -4.25 -3.71 11.07
C VAL A 63 -4.22 -2.34 10.44
N ARG A 64 -3.03 -1.86 10.14
CA ARG A 64 -2.89 -0.60 9.39
C ARG A 64 -3.15 -0.85 7.91
N LEU A 65 -4.08 -0.09 7.35
CA LEU A 65 -4.40 -0.11 5.93
C LEU A 65 -3.64 1.04 5.28
N ILE A 66 -2.80 0.73 4.30
CA ILE A 66 -1.91 1.70 3.67
C ILE A 66 -2.11 1.63 2.16
N THR A 67 -2.21 2.78 1.50
CA THR A 67 -2.12 2.90 0.05
C THR A 67 -0.87 3.67 -0.36
N ILE A 68 -0.10 3.11 -1.29
CA ILE A 68 1.11 3.71 -1.85
C ILE A 68 0.93 3.94 -3.36
N SER A 69 1.22 5.15 -3.80
CA SER A 69 1.28 5.54 -5.22
C SER A 69 2.39 6.57 -5.45
N ILE A 70 2.62 6.94 -6.71
CA ILE A 70 3.50 8.08 -7.05
C ILE A 70 2.77 9.43 -7.04
N ASP A 71 1.46 9.44 -6.80
CA ASP A 71 0.69 10.70 -6.75
C ASP A 71 1.24 11.58 -5.64
N THR A 72 1.29 12.90 -5.88
CA THR A 72 1.79 13.83 -4.86
C THR A 72 0.98 13.74 -3.55
N PRO A 73 1.57 14.05 -2.39
CA PRO A 73 0.85 14.08 -1.12
C PRO A 73 -0.45 14.89 -1.16
N PHE A 74 -0.45 16.00 -1.92
CA PHE A 74 -1.63 16.86 -2.11
C PHE A 74 -2.74 16.15 -2.92
N ALA A 75 -2.38 15.43 -3.97
CA ALA A 75 -3.33 14.66 -4.77
C ALA A 75 -3.92 13.50 -3.96
N GLN A 76 -3.09 12.80 -3.18
CA GLN A 76 -3.57 11.76 -2.26
C GLN A 76 -4.49 12.32 -1.17
N LYS A 77 -4.19 13.52 -0.65
CA LYS A 77 -5.06 14.21 0.32
C LYS A 77 -6.41 14.56 -0.28
N ARG A 78 -6.42 15.19 -1.46
CA ARG A 78 -7.66 15.51 -2.19
C ARG A 78 -8.48 14.26 -2.46
N PHE A 79 -7.84 13.19 -2.95
CA PHE A 79 -8.52 11.91 -3.17
C PHE A 79 -9.16 11.36 -1.89
N ALA A 80 -8.44 11.34 -0.77
CA ALA A 80 -8.96 10.82 0.49
C ALA A 80 -10.19 11.61 0.98
N GLU A 81 -10.17 12.95 0.82
CA GLU A 81 -11.28 13.84 1.16
C GLU A 81 -12.49 13.62 0.24
N GLU A 82 -12.28 13.57 -1.08
CA GLU A 82 -13.35 13.38 -2.08
C GLU A 82 -13.96 11.97 -2.04
N ALA A 83 -13.16 10.96 -1.74
CA ALA A 83 -13.59 9.56 -1.62
C ALA A 83 -14.15 9.21 -0.23
N GLU A 84 -14.13 10.17 0.72
CA GLU A 84 -14.57 9.98 2.11
C GLU A 84 -13.84 8.84 2.85
N ILE A 85 -12.55 8.61 2.52
CA ILE A 85 -11.73 7.54 3.10
C ILE A 85 -10.84 8.10 4.22
N SER A 86 -11.12 7.69 5.45
CA SER A 86 -10.38 8.15 6.65
C SER A 86 -9.63 7.05 7.41
N ASN A 87 -9.89 5.77 7.09
CA ASN A 87 -9.27 4.60 7.76
C ASN A 87 -8.09 4.01 6.96
N VAL A 88 -7.68 4.64 5.86
CA VAL A 88 -6.51 4.27 5.06
C VAL A 88 -5.46 5.37 5.17
N GLU A 89 -4.24 4.99 5.50
CA GLU A 89 -3.09 5.88 5.41
C GLU A 89 -2.60 5.97 3.96
N PHE A 90 -2.42 7.19 3.46
CA PHE A 90 -1.87 7.42 2.14
C PHE A 90 -0.41 7.85 2.23
N LEU A 91 0.45 7.16 1.48
CA LEU A 91 1.87 7.43 1.40
C LEU A 91 2.30 7.60 -0.05
N SER A 92 3.05 8.66 -0.33
CA SER A 92 3.49 9.03 -1.65
C SER A 92 4.95 8.66 -1.88
N ASP A 93 5.22 8.01 -3.00
CA ASP A 93 6.55 7.64 -3.49
C ASP A 93 7.07 8.63 -4.57
N TYR A 94 6.51 9.85 -4.63
CA TYR A 94 6.78 10.83 -5.70
C TYR A 94 8.25 11.31 -5.79
N ARG A 95 9.03 11.24 -4.69
CA ARG A 95 10.39 11.83 -4.60
C ARG A 95 11.48 11.05 -5.35
N GLY A 96 11.08 10.12 -6.22
CA GLY A 96 12.01 9.32 -7.03
C GLY A 96 11.64 7.85 -7.14
N ALA A 97 10.42 7.46 -6.76
CA ALA A 97 9.95 6.09 -6.74
C ALA A 97 10.85 5.16 -5.91
N GLN A 98 11.30 5.62 -4.74
CA GLN A 98 12.28 4.90 -3.91
C GLN A 98 11.70 3.57 -3.42
N PHE A 99 10.44 3.57 -3.00
CA PHE A 99 9.74 2.36 -2.60
C PHE A 99 9.56 1.41 -3.78
N GLY A 100 9.10 1.91 -4.93
CA GLY A 100 8.95 1.11 -6.13
C GLY A 100 10.26 0.46 -6.58
N LYS A 101 11.34 1.24 -6.66
CA LYS A 101 12.66 0.77 -7.10
C LYS A 101 13.26 -0.24 -6.12
N ALA A 102 13.19 0.03 -4.81
CA ALA A 102 13.74 -0.87 -3.80
C ALA A 102 13.04 -2.23 -3.77
N HIS A 103 11.77 -2.31 -4.20
CA HIS A 103 10.98 -3.53 -4.18
C HIS A 103 10.76 -4.17 -5.56
N GLY A 104 11.25 -3.54 -6.64
CA GLY A 104 11.02 -4.00 -8.00
C GLY A 104 9.57 -3.84 -8.46
N LEU A 105 8.88 -2.85 -7.92
CA LEU A 105 7.49 -2.48 -8.23
C LEU A 105 7.41 -1.19 -9.06
N PHE A 106 8.53 -0.59 -9.45
CA PHE A 106 8.53 0.61 -10.29
C PHE A 106 8.58 0.24 -11.77
N LEU A 107 7.65 0.80 -12.55
CA LEU A 107 7.59 0.65 -14.00
C LEU A 107 8.20 1.88 -14.66
N GLU A 108 9.44 1.76 -15.15
CA GLU A 108 10.22 2.91 -15.64
C GLU A 108 9.56 3.63 -16.82
N GLY A 109 9.05 2.90 -17.81
CA GLY A 109 8.42 3.46 -19.00
C GLY A 109 7.24 4.38 -18.69
N PRO A 110 6.17 3.88 -18.03
CA PRO A 110 5.03 4.71 -17.66
C PRO A 110 5.27 5.58 -16.41
N HIS A 111 6.41 5.43 -15.72
CA HIS A 111 6.74 6.14 -14.48
C HIS A 111 5.69 5.99 -13.38
N VAL A 112 5.23 4.76 -13.12
CA VAL A 112 4.23 4.46 -12.07
C VAL A 112 4.63 3.22 -11.28
N LEU A 113 3.91 2.93 -10.20
CA LEU A 113 4.04 1.64 -9.50
C LEU A 113 3.24 0.56 -10.24
N SER A 114 3.76 -0.66 -10.25
CA SER A 114 2.97 -1.86 -10.55
C SER A 114 1.86 -2.00 -9.52
N ARG A 115 0.71 -2.49 -9.94
CA ARG A 115 -0.38 -2.77 -9.00
C ARG A 115 -0.08 -4.05 -8.21
N ALA A 116 -0.16 -3.94 -6.90
CA ALA A 116 0.13 -5.05 -6.00
C ALA A 116 -0.60 -4.92 -4.66
N VAL A 117 -0.62 -6.01 -3.90
CA VAL A 117 -0.97 -6.00 -2.47
C VAL A 117 0.07 -6.79 -1.68
N LEU A 118 0.46 -6.23 -0.54
CA LEU A 118 1.36 -6.84 0.44
C LEU A 118 0.63 -7.01 1.77
N VAL A 119 0.95 -8.10 2.48
CA VAL A 119 0.65 -8.21 3.92
C VAL A 119 1.97 -8.38 4.65
N VAL A 120 2.22 -7.50 5.62
CA VAL A 120 3.46 -7.48 6.40
C VAL A 120 3.12 -7.65 7.87
N ASP A 121 3.79 -8.57 8.55
CA ASP A 121 3.54 -8.82 9.98
C ASP A 121 4.23 -7.79 10.90
N SER A 122 4.00 -7.96 12.21
CA SER A 122 4.56 -7.10 13.26
C SER A 122 6.08 -7.16 13.36
N HIS A 123 6.72 -8.20 12.82
CA HIS A 123 8.18 -8.37 12.76
C HIS A 123 8.78 -7.84 11.45
N ASN A 124 7.97 -7.10 10.67
CA ASN A 124 8.36 -6.55 9.38
C ASN A 124 8.67 -7.61 8.30
N THR A 125 8.12 -8.82 8.46
CA THR A 125 8.25 -9.89 7.48
C THR A 125 7.05 -9.91 6.53
N ILE A 126 7.31 -10.07 5.24
CA ILE A 126 6.25 -10.13 4.22
C ILE A 126 5.62 -11.51 4.26
N ARG A 127 4.32 -11.56 4.55
CA ARG A 127 3.53 -12.80 4.66
C ARG A 127 2.66 -13.04 3.45
N HIS A 128 2.42 -12.01 2.65
CA HIS A 128 1.73 -12.10 1.38
C HIS A 128 2.27 -11.07 0.42
N LEU A 129 2.40 -11.46 -0.85
CA LEU A 129 2.67 -10.59 -1.97
C LEU A 129 1.86 -11.09 -3.15
N GLN A 130 1.11 -10.20 -3.79
CA GLN A 130 0.56 -10.42 -5.11
C GLN A 130 0.81 -9.18 -5.96
N ILE A 131 1.56 -9.37 -7.05
CA ILE A 131 1.69 -8.39 -8.14
C ILE A 131 0.71 -8.83 -9.23
N THR A 132 -0.11 -7.93 -9.74
CA THR A 132 -1.09 -8.25 -10.79
C THR A 132 -0.39 -8.43 -12.15
N PRO A 133 -0.98 -9.21 -13.08
CA PRO A 133 -0.37 -9.43 -14.40
C PRO A 133 -0.30 -8.14 -15.24
N ASP A 134 -1.20 -7.20 -15.00
CA ASP A 134 -1.23 -5.87 -15.62
C ASP A 134 -1.84 -4.84 -14.66
N LEU A 135 -1.90 -3.58 -15.10
CA LEU A 135 -2.38 -2.45 -14.32
C LEU A 135 -3.92 -2.36 -14.21
N GLY A 136 -4.66 -3.11 -15.03
CA GLY A 136 -6.12 -3.06 -15.13
C GLY A 136 -6.86 -4.04 -14.23
N HIS A 137 -6.18 -5.09 -13.74
CA HIS A 137 -6.78 -6.10 -12.85
C HIS A 137 -6.61 -5.77 -11.38
N LEU A 138 -7.64 -5.97 -10.55
CA LEU A 138 -7.49 -5.85 -9.09
C LEU A 138 -6.71 -7.05 -8.51
N PRO A 139 -5.91 -6.84 -7.45
CA PRO A 139 -5.38 -7.94 -6.65
C PRO A 139 -6.51 -8.65 -5.86
N ASN A 140 -6.23 -9.85 -5.38
CA ASN A 140 -7.12 -10.63 -4.53
C ASN A 140 -7.08 -10.09 -3.08
N MET A 141 -7.88 -9.04 -2.83
CA MET A 141 -7.97 -8.38 -1.53
C MET A 141 -8.46 -9.33 -0.43
N ASP A 142 -9.40 -10.22 -0.72
CA ASP A 142 -9.90 -11.20 0.23
C ASP A 142 -8.79 -12.12 0.77
N LYS A 143 -7.87 -12.54 -0.11
CA LYS A 143 -6.72 -13.34 0.31
C LYS A 143 -5.80 -12.55 1.23
N ALA A 144 -5.55 -11.27 0.93
CA ALA A 144 -4.77 -10.39 1.79
C ALA A 144 -5.44 -10.21 3.17
N PHE A 145 -6.76 -9.98 3.21
CA PHE A 145 -7.51 -9.87 4.46
C PHE A 145 -7.47 -11.16 5.28
N GLN A 146 -7.65 -12.32 4.66
CA GLN A 146 -7.56 -13.61 5.34
C GLN A 146 -6.20 -13.81 5.99
N ILE A 147 -5.12 -13.51 5.27
CA ILE A 147 -3.76 -13.64 5.81
C ILE A 147 -3.56 -12.66 6.97
N ALA A 148 -3.93 -11.39 6.81
CA ALA A 148 -3.84 -10.39 7.88
C ALA A 148 -4.59 -10.82 9.15
N ARG A 149 -5.79 -11.41 9.02
CA ARG A 149 -6.56 -11.96 10.16
C ARG A 149 -5.80 -13.04 10.93
N THR A 150 -4.99 -13.86 10.26
CA THR A 150 -4.20 -14.89 10.95
C THR A 150 -3.06 -14.32 11.79
N LEU A 151 -2.66 -13.07 11.53
CA LEU A 151 -1.51 -12.41 12.17
C LEU A 151 -1.89 -11.52 13.36
N VAL A 152 -3.19 -11.24 13.55
CA VAL A 152 -3.73 -10.37 14.63
C VAL A 152 -4.63 -11.12 15.62
N LYS A 153 -4.58 -12.45 15.60
CA LYS A 153 -5.27 -13.32 16.55
C LYS A 153 -4.47 -13.45 17.84
#